data_AF-A0A847CZ58-F1
#
_entry.id   AF-A0A847CZ58-F1
#
_cell.length_a   1.000
_cell.length_b   1.000
_cell.length_c   1.000
_cell.angle_alpha   90.00
_cell.angle_beta   90.00
_cell.angle_gamma   90.00
#
_symmetry.space_group_name_H-M   'P 1'
#
loop_
_entity.id
_entity.type
_entity.pdbx_description
1 polymer ?
#
loop_
_entity_poly.entity_id
_entity_poly.type
_entity_poly.pdbx_seq_one_letter_code
_entity_poly.pdbx_strand_id
1 'polypeptide(L)'
;MINIFLTINNFLVQRAYAQSIGASLEEGLSVDSDTNVDSLLERIVRIAVPVAVISAFVLLSYGGYLLISSQGNPDKLQEARSIITNAIIGLLVVVLSVAILLIISGTFDLNIFN
;
A
#
# COMPACT_ATOMS: atom_id res chain seq x y z
N MET A 1 12.23 -37.74 18.31
CA MET A 1 11.12 -37.93 17.36
C MET A 1 10.65 -36.53 16.95
N ILE A 2 10.79 -36.14 15.69
CA ILE A 2 10.42 -34.77 15.25
C ILE A 2 8.88 -34.68 15.24
N ASN A 3 8.31 -33.72 15.98
CA ASN A 3 6.86 -33.54 16.06
C ASN A 3 6.37 -32.75 14.85
N ILE A 4 6.12 -33.46 13.75
CA ILE A 4 5.68 -32.90 12.45
C ILE A 4 4.53 -31.91 12.59
N PHE A 5 3.64 -32.15 13.55
CA PHE A 5 2.47 -31.32 13.81
C PHE A 5 2.82 -29.92 14.35
N LEU A 6 3.87 -29.80 15.17
CA LEU A 6 4.34 -28.51 15.69
C LEU A 6 5.09 -27.71 14.62
N THR A 7 5.85 -28.39 13.75
CA THR A 7 6.56 -27.75 12.64
C THR A 7 5.57 -27.20 11.60
N ILE A 8 4.49 -27.90 11.30
CA ILE A 8 3.46 -27.44 10.35
C ILE A 8 2.66 -26.27 10.94
N ASN A 9 2.26 -26.34 12.22
CA ASN A 9 1.55 -25.25 12.87
C ASN A 9 2.39 -23.97 12.92
N ASN A 10 3.68 -24.08 13.23
CA ASN A 10 4.58 -22.92 13.26
C ASN A 10 4.91 -22.38 11.85
N PHE A 11 4.90 -23.24 10.82
CA PHE A 11 5.18 -22.81 9.44
C PHE A 11 4.00 -22.06 8.79
N LEU A 12 2.76 -22.48 9.07
CA LEU A 12 1.56 -21.86 8.49
C LEU A 12 1.18 -20.56 9.19
N VAL A 13 1.36 -20.48 10.51
CA VAL A 13 1.03 -19.28 11.31
C VAL A 13 2.07 -18.16 11.11
N GLN A 14 3.34 -18.51 10.92
CA GLN A 14 4.43 -17.52 10.85
C GLN A 14 4.68 -16.95 9.45
N ARG A 15 4.34 -17.69 8.37
CA ARG A 15 4.64 -17.26 6.98
C ARG A 15 3.49 -16.56 6.25
N ALA A 16 2.27 -16.56 6.78
CA ALA A 16 1.12 -16.03 6.04
C ALA A 16 0.98 -14.49 6.09
N TYR A 17 1.39 -13.78 7.16
CA TYR A 17 1.10 -12.34 7.26
C TYR A 17 2.13 -11.44 7.96
N ALA A 18 3.09 -11.95 8.73
CA ALA A 18 3.95 -11.08 9.56
C ALA A 18 5.40 -10.93 9.06
N GLN A 19 5.93 -11.86 8.27
CA GLN A 19 7.34 -11.81 7.87
C GLN A 19 7.60 -10.83 6.71
N SER A 20 6.66 -10.65 5.78
CA SER A 20 6.81 -9.65 4.72
C SER A 20 6.56 -8.24 5.23
N ILE A 21 5.52 -8.04 6.05
CA ILE A 21 5.20 -6.74 6.64
C ILE A 21 6.20 -6.37 7.74
N GLY A 22 6.62 -7.29 8.62
CA GLY A 22 7.62 -7.00 9.65
C GLY A 22 8.98 -6.61 9.07
N ALA A 23 9.48 -7.33 8.08
CA ALA A 23 10.75 -7.00 7.41
C ALA A 23 10.64 -5.67 6.63
N SER A 24 9.54 -5.45 5.90
CA SER A 24 9.26 -4.18 5.21
C SER A 24 8.78 -3.05 6.13
N LEU A 25 8.75 -3.25 7.44
CA LEU A 25 8.61 -2.18 8.44
C LEU A 25 9.94 -1.95 9.16
N GLU A 26 10.71 -2.99 9.46
CA GLU A 26 12.04 -2.94 10.11
C GLU A 26 13.10 -2.26 9.22
N GLU A 27 13.19 -2.61 7.94
CA GLU A 27 14.16 -2.07 6.95
C GLU A 27 13.98 -0.56 6.61
N GLY A 28 13.00 0.10 7.19
CA GLY A 28 12.78 1.56 7.03
C GLY A 28 12.25 2.20 8.30
N LEU A 29 12.42 1.48 9.40
CA LEU A 29 12.71 2.07 10.70
C LEU A 29 14.22 2.03 11.01
N SER A 30 15.05 1.32 10.23
CA SER A 30 16.51 1.48 10.24
C SER A 30 16.85 2.85 9.65
N VAL A 31 17.08 3.80 10.56
CA VAL A 31 17.43 5.19 10.26
C VAL A 31 18.94 5.33 10.44
N ASP A 32 19.67 5.50 9.34
CA ASP A 32 20.95 6.18 9.41
C ASP A 32 20.65 7.67 9.65
N SER A 33 21.23 8.19 10.73
CA SER A 33 20.91 9.50 11.31
C SER A 33 21.56 10.66 10.56
N ASP A 34 21.69 10.57 9.24
CA ASP A 34 22.23 11.65 8.42
C ASP A 34 21.07 12.47 7.86
N THR A 35 21.02 13.76 8.21
CA THR A 35 19.89 14.68 8.00
C THR A 35 19.74 15.10 6.53
N ASN A 36 19.58 14.13 5.64
CA ASN A 36 19.31 14.34 4.23
C ASN A 36 17.81 14.28 4.00
N VAL A 37 17.28 15.25 3.25
CA VAL A 37 15.85 15.34 2.85
C VAL A 37 15.33 14.04 2.22
N ASP A 38 16.25 13.27 1.64
CA ASP A 38 16.08 11.97 1.04
C ASP A 38 15.55 10.91 2.02
N SER A 39 16.12 10.85 3.23
CA SER A 39 15.71 9.88 4.28
C SER A 39 14.29 10.14 4.78
N LEU A 40 13.87 11.40 4.83
CA LEU A 40 12.53 11.78 5.26
C LEU A 40 11.50 11.43 4.18
N LEU A 41 11.86 11.62 2.91
CA LEU A 41 11.02 11.26 1.76
C LEU A 41 10.80 9.75 1.68
N GLU A 42 11.85 8.96 1.81
CA GLU A 42 11.76 7.49 1.78
C GLU A 42 10.83 6.98 2.89
N ARG A 43 10.99 7.52 4.11
CA ARG A 43 10.15 7.15 5.26
C ARG A 43 8.67 7.46 5.03
N ILE A 44 8.36 8.60 4.44
CA ILE A 44 6.98 9.00 4.14
C ILE A 44 6.38 8.06 3.09
N VAL A 45 7.09 7.80 1.99
CA VAL A 45 6.61 6.94 0.90
C VAL A 45 6.38 5.50 1.39
N ARG A 46 7.32 4.96 2.17
CA ARG A 46 7.28 3.58 2.68
C ARG A 46 6.08 3.31 3.59
N ILE A 47 5.59 4.31 4.31
CA ILE A 47 4.39 4.21 5.15
C ILE A 47 3.13 4.59 4.37
N ALA A 48 3.19 5.61 3.51
CA ALA A 48 2.03 6.13 2.80
C ALA A 48 1.52 5.17 1.71
N VAL A 49 2.41 4.53 0.95
CA VAL A 49 2.04 3.61 -0.14
C VAL A 49 1.20 2.43 0.34
N PRO A 50 1.59 1.63 1.36
CA PRO A 50 0.77 0.51 1.82
C PRO A 50 -0.58 0.98 2.37
N VAL A 51 -0.62 2.10 3.10
CA VAL A 51 -1.86 2.68 3.63
C VAL A 51 -2.79 3.09 2.50
N ALA A 52 -2.27 3.71 1.44
CA ALA A 52 -3.05 4.10 0.28
C ALA A 52 -3.63 2.90 -0.48
N VAL A 53 -2.85 1.83 -0.67
CA VAL A 53 -3.30 0.60 -1.33
C VAL A 53 -4.42 -0.06 -0.54
N ILE A 54 -4.27 -0.18 0.78
CA ILE A 54 -5.31 -0.74 1.66
C ILE A 54 -6.58 0.10 1.60
N SER A 55 -6.46 1.43 1.70
CA SER A 55 -7.59 2.35 1.62
C SER A 55 -8.33 2.25 0.28
N ALA A 56 -7.58 2.26 -0.84
CA ALA A 56 -8.15 2.11 -2.18
C ALA A 56 -8.87 0.76 -2.34
N PHE A 57 -8.33 -0.32 -1.80
CA PHE A 57 -8.96 -1.64 -1.84
C PHE A 57 -10.31 -1.67 -1.09
N VAL A 58 -10.38 -1.03 0.08
CA VAL A 58 -11.62 -0.92 0.87
C VAL A 58 -12.67 -0.10 0.12
N LEU A 59 -12.28 1.05 -0.43
CA LEU A 59 -13.19 1.94 -1.18
C LEU A 59 -13.70 1.29 -2.46
N LEU A 60 -12.85 0.58 -3.20
CA LEU A 60 -13.24 -0.17 -4.40
C LEU A 60 -14.18 -1.32 -4.06
N SER A 61 -13.92 -2.04 -2.97
CA SER A 61 -14.79 -3.12 -2.51
C SER A 61 -16.17 -2.59 -2.11
N TYR A 62 -16.22 -1.48 -1.37
CA TYR A 62 -17.47 -0.83 -0.98
C TYR A 62 -18.24 -0.28 -2.18
N GLY A 63 -17.56 0.42 -3.10
CA GLY A 63 -18.16 0.93 -4.33
C GLY A 63 -18.67 -0.19 -5.25
N GLY A 64 -17.93 -1.31 -5.34
CA GLY A 64 -18.34 -2.49 -6.08
C GLY A 64 -19.57 -3.16 -5.48
N TYR A 65 -19.61 -3.30 -4.15
CA TYR A 65 -20.79 -3.79 -3.45
C TYR A 65 -22.00 -2.88 -3.66
N LEU A 66 -21.82 -1.56 -3.56
CA LEU A 66 -22.89 -0.59 -3.77
C LEU A 66 -23.41 -0.63 -5.21
N LEU A 67 -22.54 -0.77 -6.20
CA LEU A 67 -22.92 -0.94 -7.61
C LEU A 67 -23.86 -2.14 -7.80
N ILE A 68 -23.51 -3.30 -7.24
CA ILE A 68 -24.29 -4.54 -7.36
C ILE A 68 -25.60 -4.43 -6.57
N SER A 69 -25.54 -3.85 -5.35
CA SER A 69 -26.71 -3.68 -4.48
C SER A 69 -27.68 -2.60 -4.97
N SER A 70 -27.33 -1.80 -5.97
CA SER A 70 -28.15 -0.66 -6.41
C SER A 70 -29.48 -1.06 -7.04
N GLN A 71 -29.67 -2.32 -7.47
CA GLN A 71 -30.94 -2.88 -7.97
C GLN A 71 -31.69 -2.01 -9.02
N GLY A 72 -30.97 -1.17 -9.77
CA GLY A 72 -31.55 -0.26 -10.76
C GLY A 72 -31.95 1.13 -10.23
N ASN A 73 -31.72 1.45 -8.95
CA ASN A 73 -31.89 2.81 -8.43
C ASN A 73 -30.78 3.73 -8.99
N PRO A 74 -31.11 4.78 -9.76
CA PRO A 74 -30.14 5.67 -10.39
C PRO A 74 -29.25 6.41 -9.38
N ASP A 75 -29.78 6.77 -8.20
CA ASP A 75 -29.01 7.52 -7.20
C ASP A 75 -27.86 6.68 -6.63
N LYS A 76 -28.17 5.43 -6.26
CA LYS A 76 -27.20 4.47 -5.70
C LYS A 76 -26.13 4.10 -6.75
N LEU A 77 -26.54 3.97 -8.01
CA LEU A 77 -25.62 3.73 -9.12
C LEU A 77 -24.66 4.91 -9.33
N GLN A 78 -25.16 6.14 -9.25
CA GLN A 78 -24.33 7.33 -9.40
C GLN A 78 -23.36 7.50 -8.22
N GLU A 79 -23.83 7.26 -6.99
CA GLU A 79 -22.99 7.27 -5.80
C GLU A 79 -21.86 6.24 -5.90
N ALA A 80 -22.17 5.00 -6.27
CA ALA A 80 -21.18 3.94 -6.41
C ALA A 80 -20.12 4.25 -7.47
N ARG A 81 -20.53 4.82 -8.61
CA ARG A 81 -19.61 5.30 -9.65
C ARG A 81 -18.70 6.42 -9.14
N SER A 82 -19.24 7.37 -8.38
CA SER A 82 -18.45 8.44 -7.78
C SER A 82 -17.39 7.88 -6.82
N ILE A 83 -17.77 6.96 -5.93
CA ILE A 83 -16.85 6.31 -4.99
C ILE A 83 -15.72 5.59 -5.73
N ILE A 84 -16.06 4.78 -6.74
CA ILE A 84 -15.05 4.05 -7.54
C ILE A 84 -14.12 5.02 -8.27
N THR A 85 -14.68 6.06 -8.87
CA THR A 85 -13.89 7.06 -9.61
C THR A 85 -12.93 7.79 -8.67
N ASN A 86 -13.40 8.20 -7.49
CA ASN A 86 -12.58 8.85 -6.47
C ASN A 86 -11.49 7.92 -5.94
N ALA A 87 -11.78 6.64 -5.72
CA ALA A 87 -10.80 5.64 -5.31
C ALA A 87 -9.71 5.44 -6.38
N ILE A 88 -10.10 5.37 -7.66
CA ILE A 88 -9.16 5.26 -8.79
C ILE A 88 -8.29 6.50 -8.89
N ILE A 89 -8.87 7.71 -8.78
CA ILE A 89 -8.12 8.97 -8.81
C ILE A 89 -7.12 9.01 -7.65
N GLY A 90 -7.53 8.64 -6.43
CA GLY A 90 -6.63 8.58 -5.28
C GLY A 90 -5.45 7.63 -5.49
N LEU A 91 -5.71 6.44 -6.04
CA LEU A 91 -4.65 5.49 -6.38
C LEU A 91 -3.73 6.02 -7.47
N LEU A 92 -4.29 6.66 -8.50
CA LEU A 92 -3.53 7.26 -9.59
C LEU A 92 -2.59 8.36 -9.09
N VAL A 93 -3.05 9.21 -8.17
CA VAL A 93 -2.23 10.25 -7.54
C VAL A 93 -1.03 9.65 -6.80
N VAL A 94 -1.22 8.54 -6.08
CA VAL A 94 -0.13 7.86 -5.36
C VAL A 94 0.90 7.28 -6.34
N VAL A 95 0.44 6.64 -7.41
CA VAL A 95 1.33 6.11 -8.46
C VAL A 95 2.11 7.24 -9.13
N LEU A 96 1.45 8.34 -9.46
CA LEU A 96 2.08 9.52 -10.05
C LEU A 96 3.08 10.17 -9.09
N SER A 97 2.77 10.22 -7.80
CA SER A 97 3.68 10.75 -6.78
C SER A 97 4.99 9.97 -6.74
N VAL A 98 4.94 8.64 -6.74
CA VAL A 98 6.14 7.80 -6.77
C VAL A 98 6.88 7.95 -8.11
N ALA A 99 6.16 8.04 -9.23
CA ALA A 99 6.77 8.25 -10.54
C ALA A 99 7.54 9.58 -10.63
N ILE A 100 6.98 10.65 -10.06
CA ILE A 100 7.67 11.96 -10.00
C ILE A 100 8.93 11.85 -9.14
N LEU A 101 8.86 11.19 -7.98
CA LEU A 101 10.03 10.98 -7.11
C LEU A 101 11.14 10.23 -7.85
N LEU A 102 10.81 9.15 -8.56
CA LEU A 102 11.76 8.39 -9.38
C LEU A 102 12.47 9.26 -10.44
N ILE A 103 11.73 10.14 -11.11
CA ILE A 103 12.29 11.05 -12.12
C ILE A 103 13.25 12.06 -11.49
N ILE A 104 12.88 12.62 -10.34
CA ILE A 104 13.73 13.57 -9.61
C ILE A 104 15.02 12.87 -9.18
N SER A 105 14.92 11.69 -8.58
CA SER A 105 16.06 10.92 -8.10
C SER A 105 17.03 10.52 -9.20
N GLY A 106 16.51 10.05 -10.33
CA GLY A 106 17.35 9.71 -11.49
C GLY A 106 17.98 10.91 -12.19
N THR A 107 17.39 12.11 -12.05
CA THR A 107 17.94 13.34 -12.65
C THR A 107 18.95 14.04 -11.74
N PHE A 108 18.73 13.97 -10.42
CA PHE A 108 19.56 14.62 -9.41
C PHE A 108 20.62 13.70 -8.80
N ASP A 109 20.74 12.46 -9.28
CA ASP A 109 21.65 11.42 -8.77
C ASP A 109 21.46 11.17 -7.25
N LEU A 110 20.21 11.32 -6.79
CA LEU A 110 19.81 11.09 -5.41
C LEU A 110 19.39 9.64 -5.28
N ASN A 111 20.26 8.84 -4.67
CA ASN A 111 20.08 7.40 -4.53
C ASN A 111 19.04 7.03 -3.44
N ILE A 112 17.76 7.33 -3.66
CA ILE A 112 16.65 7.04 -2.71
C ILE A 112 16.00 5.67 -2.93
N PHE A 113 16.46 4.89 -3.92
CA PHE A 113 15.90 3.58 -4.27
C PHE A 113 16.96 2.47 -4.39
N ASN A 114 18.12 2.62 -3.74
CA ASN A 114 19.12 1.56 -3.56
C ASN A 114 19.82 1.65 -2.22
#